data_AF-A0A662KXS3-F1
#
_entry.id   AF-A0A662KXS3-F1
#
_cell.length_a   1.000
_cell.length_b   1.000
_cell.length_c   1.000
_cell.angle_alpha   90.00
_cell.angle_beta   90.00
_cell.angle_gamma   90.00
#
_symmetry.space_group_name_H-M   'P 1'
#
loop_
_entity.id
_entity.type
_entity.pdbx_description
1 polymer ?
#
loop_
_entity_poly.entity_id
_entity_poly.type
_entity_poly.pdbx_seq_one_letter_code
_entity_poly.pdbx_strand_id
1 'polypeptide(L)'
;MSKGCKKYNVLRDEQGNTLVVDCKECDGECNLSSPKCFSGVFNIFVSEYPINSIVLSGFFERKYGSKACSILESLRDVVISLESMAESRTMNREECKKCALNPRVMFLALRNAMLEDISEFYKRFILYAQKVSKVSDIECTECTLRSGGDLVYIHDMMERLRRRLRTEAGDFV
;
A
#
# COMPACT_ATOMS: atom_id res chain seq x y z
N MET A 1 -1.58 -9.34 15.24
CA MET A 1 -0.73 -8.16 15.48
C MET A 1 0.58 -8.36 14.74
N SER A 2 0.75 -7.72 13.58
CA SER A 2 2.01 -7.76 12.83
C SER A 2 3.09 -7.06 13.65
N LYS A 3 4.12 -7.79 14.08
CA LYS A 3 5.30 -7.23 14.73
C LYS A 3 6.18 -6.59 13.64
N GLY A 4 5.83 -5.36 13.23
CA GLY A 4 6.63 -4.56 12.31
C GLY A 4 7.93 -4.05 12.94
N CYS A 5 8.81 -3.49 12.14
CA CYS A 5 10.00 -2.80 12.62
C CYS A 5 9.61 -1.62 13.53
N LYS A 6 10.05 -1.64 14.79
CA LYS A 6 9.60 -0.68 15.81
C LYS A 6 10.57 0.47 16.05
N LYS A 7 11.84 0.27 15.74
CA LYS A 7 12.90 1.24 15.99
C LYS A 7 13.45 1.73 14.66
N TYR A 8 13.26 3.01 14.41
CA TYR A 8 13.77 3.69 13.24
C TYR A 8 14.12 5.13 13.60
N ASN A 9 14.90 5.76 12.74
CA ASN A 9 15.17 7.19 12.75
C ASN A 9 15.07 7.73 11.32
N VAL A 10 14.66 8.99 11.20
CA VAL A 10 14.72 9.72 9.93
C VAL A 10 15.84 10.75 10.06
N LEU A 11 16.94 10.50 9.35
CA LEU A 11 18.02 11.47 9.20
C LEU A 11 17.63 12.45 8.10
N ARG A 12 17.83 13.75 8.34
CA ARG A 12 17.50 14.81 7.40
C ARG A 12 18.74 15.63 7.12
N ASP A 13 19.13 15.70 5.87
CA ASP A 13 20.31 16.45 5.42
C ASP A 13 20.05 17.16 4.07
N GLU A 14 21.07 17.81 3.50
CA GLU A 14 20.98 18.51 2.21
C GLU A 14 20.68 17.56 1.02
N GLN A 15 20.92 16.26 1.17
CA GLN A 15 20.72 15.22 0.15
C GLN A 15 19.33 14.58 0.26
N GLY A 16 18.62 14.80 1.37
CA GLY A 16 17.22 14.45 1.57
C GLY A 16 16.97 13.73 2.90
N ASN A 17 15.84 13.03 2.96
CA ASN A 17 15.44 12.27 4.13
C ASN A 17 15.85 10.80 3.99
N THR A 18 16.62 10.28 4.93
CA THR A 18 17.04 8.88 4.99
C THR A 18 16.35 8.17 6.15
N LEU A 19 15.56 7.15 5.82
CA LEU A 19 14.94 6.27 6.81
C LEU A 19 15.94 5.18 7.23
N VAL A 20 16.41 5.25 8.46
CA VAL A 20 17.29 4.24 9.06
C VAL A 20 16.45 3.34 9.97
N VAL A 21 16.36 2.06 9.64
CA VAL A 21 15.59 1.06 10.40
C VAL A 21 16.55 0.13 11.12
N ASP A 22 16.41 0.03 12.44
CA ASP A 22 17.19 -0.90 13.25
C ASP A 22 16.56 -2.30 13.17
N CYS A 23 17.14 -3.15 12.36
CA CYS A 23 16.68 -4.52 12.20
C CYS A 23 16.96 -5.41 13.39
N LYS A 24 17.90 -5.08 14.29
CA LYS A 24 18.23 -5.97 15.41
C LYS A 24 17.01 -6.20 16.31
N GLU A 25 16.08 -5.25 16.27
CA GLU A 25 14.81 -5.28 16.98
C GLU A 25 13.62 -5.65 16.09
N CYS A 26 13.84 -5.96 14.80
CA CYS A 26 12.82 -6.50 13.90
C CYS A 26 12.85 -8.04 13.95
N ASP A 27 11.69 -8.69 14.18
CA ASP A 27 11.50 -10.16 14.12
C ASP A 27 11.55 -10.71 12.67
N GLY A 28 12.38 -10.12 11.79
CA GLY A 28 12.42 -10.40 10.35
C GLY A 28 13.80 -10.22 9.73
N GLU A 29 13.97 -10.75 8.51
CA GLU A 29 15.20 -10.59 7.73
C GLU A 29 15.42 -9.10 7.37
N CYS A 30 16.65 -8.57 7.50
CA CYS A 30 17.04 -7.24 7.03
C CYS A 30 17.05 -7.13 5.50
N ASN A 31 15.91 -7.34 4.86
CA ASN A 31 15.82 -7.30 3.42
C ASN A 31 14.40 -6.93 3.00
N LEU A 32 14.26 -5.91 2.15
CA LEU A 32 12.97 -5.54 1.57
C LEU A 32 12.35 -6.63 0.69
N SER A 33 13.11 -7.65 0.28
CA SER A 33 12.55 -8.85 -0.37
C SER A 33 11.74 -9.72 0.60
N SER A 34 11.96 -9.59 1.91
CA SER A 34 11.21 -10.33 2.94
C SER A 34 9.85 -9.64 3.18
N PRO A 35 8.71 -10.33 3.02
CA PRO A 35 7.39 -9.72 3.17
C PRO A 35 7.18 -9.01 4.53
N LYS A 36 7.70 -9.59 5.61
CA LYS A 36 7.60 -9.00 6.96
C LYS A 36 8.39 -7.70 7.08
N CYS A 37 9.61 -7.67 6.55
CA CYS A 37 10.45 -6.48 6.55
C CYS A 37 9.84 -5.40 5.64
N PHE A 38 9.42 -5.78 4.43
CA PHE A 38 8.74 -4.90 3.49
C PHE A 38 7.54 -4.22 4.15
N SER A 39 6.62 -4.99 4.73
CA SER A 39 5.43 -4.43 5.41
C SER A 39 5.82 -3.44 6.50
N GLY A 40 6.75 -3.80 7.39
CA GLY A 40 7.20 -2.93 8.48
C GLY A 40 7.80 -1.62 7.97
N VAL A 41 8.73 -1.71 7.03
CA VAL A 41 9.42 -0.55 6.44
C VAL A 41 8.45 0.31 5.64
N PHE A 42 7.55 -0.31 4.86
CA PHE A 42 6.59 0.41 4.02
C PHE A 42 5.57 1.19 4.86
N ASN A 43 5.11 0.65 5.99
CA ASN A 43 4.25 1.40 6.92
C ASN A 43 4.94 2.66 7.46
N ILE A 44 6.23 2.55 7.83
CA ILE A 44 7.01 3.72 8.27
C ILE A 44 7.19 4.69 7.10
N PHE A 45 7.56 4.20 5.93
CA PHE A 45 7.76 5.00 4.71
C PHE A 45 6.52 5.83 4.34
N VAL A 46 5.33 5.22 4.41
CA VAL A 46 4.06 5.91 4.16
C VAL A 46 3.83 7.05 5.15
N SER A 47 4.20 6.84 6.42
CA SER A 47 3.96 7.76 7.53
C SER A 47 4.98 8.91 7.59
N GLU A 48 6.24 8.66 7.24
CA GLU A 48 7.38 9.59 7.38
C GLU A 48 7.75 10.32 6.07
N TYR A 49 6.89 10.25 5.06
CA TYR A 49 7.12 10.83 3.74
C TYR A 49 7.46 12.35 3.80
N PRO A 50 8.39 12.87 2.97
CA PRO A 50 9.14 12.18 1.92
C PRO A 50 10.38 11.44 2.44
N ILE A 51 10.75 10.32 1.80
CA ILE A 51 11.95 9.54 2.10
C ILE A 51 12.70 9.25 0.79
N ASN A 52 13.98 9.64 0.72
CA ASN A 52 14.82 9.55 -0.47
C ASN A 52 15.71 8.30 -0.47
N SER A 53 16.04 7.76 0.70
CA SER A 53 16.79 6.51 0.83
C SER A 53 16.41 5.75 2.10
N ILE A 54 16.61 4.43 2.09
CA ILE A 54 16.37 3.56 3.23
C ILE A 54 17.67 2.83 3.57
N VAL A 55 18.00 2.78 4.86
CA VAL A 55 19.09 1.97 5.39
C VAL A 55 18.51 0.97 6.37
N LEU A 56 18.65 -0.32 6.07
CA LEU A 56 18.37 -1.40 7.01
C LEU A 56 19.67 -1.70 7.77
N SER A 57 19.71 -1.36 9.05
CA SER A 57 20.89 -1.52 9.90
C SER A 57 20.73 -2.75 10.79
N GLY A 58 21.61 -3.76 10.61
CA GLY A 58 21.59 -5.01 11.36
C GLY A 58 23.01 -5.50 11.70
N PHE A 59 23.29 -6.77 11.43
CA PHE A 59 24.68 -7.28 11.40
C PHE A 59 25.45 -6.78 10.16
N PHE A 60 24.73 -6.54 9.07
CA PHE A 60 25.20 -5.88 7.87
C PHE A 60 24.23 -4.76 7.52
N GLU A 61 24.76 -3.70 6.90
CA GLU A 61 23.94 -2.60 6.40
C GLU A 61 23.50 -2.86 4.96
N ARG A 62 22.22 -2.62 4.67
CA ARG A 62 21.71 -2.58 3.30
C ARG A 62 21.10 -1.23 3.01
N LYS A 63 21.59 -0.59 1.94
CA LYS A 63 21.11 0.71 1.49
C LYS A 63 20.26 0.57 0.23
N TYR A 64 19.08 1.16 0.26
CA TYR A 64 18.16 1.27 -0.87
C TYR A 64 18.07 2.73 -1.28
N GLY A 65 18.49 3.03 -2.51
CA GLY A 65 18.53 4.39 -3.03
C GLY A 65 17.20 4.88 -3.62
N SER A 66 17.30 5.95 -4.41
CA SER A 66 16.16 6.64 -5.04
C SER A 66 15.30 5.73 -5.90
N LYS A 67 15.88 4.77 -6.63
CA LYS A 67 15.13 3.84 -7.49
C LYS A 67 14.14 2.99 -6.68
N ALA A 68 14.61 2.37 -5.60
CA ALA A 68 13.76 1.61 -4.69
C ALA A 68 12.71 2.49 -3.99
N CYS A 69 13.10 3.69 -3.55
CA CYS A 69 12.16 4.63 -2.95
C CYS A 69 11.08 5.05 -3.94
N SER A 70 11.40 5.27 -5.22
CA SER A 70 10.42 5.63 -6.25
C SER A 70 9.35 4.55 -6.50
N ILE A 71 9.68 3.27 -6.25
CA ILE A 71 8.71 2.16 -6.31
C ILE A 71 7.80 2.21 -5.08
N LEU A 72 8.36 2.45 -3.89
CA LEU A 72 7.59 2.62 -2.66
C LEU A 72 6.69 3.86 -2.73
N GLU A 73 7.12 4.94 -3.36
CA GLU A 73 6.30 6.12 -3.63
C GLU A 73 5.07 5.76 -4.46
N SER A 74 5.24 5.00 -5.54
CA SER A 74 4.10 4.56 -6.37
C SER A 74 3.15 3.63 -5.61
N LEU A 75 3.65 2.78 -4.71
CA LEU A 75 2.79 1.99 -3.82
C LEU A 75 2.06 2.87 -2.81
N ARG A 76 2.74 3.88 -2.27
CA ARG A 76 2.14 4.87 -1.36
C ARG A 76 1.02 5.66 -2.05
N ASP A 77 1.18 6.02 -3.32
CA ASP A 77 0.13 6.69 -4.09
C ASP A 77 -1.14 5.84 -4.20
N VAL A 78 -0.99 4.52 -4.30
CA VAL A 78 -2.13 3.58 -4.27
C VAL A 78 -2.80 3.59 -2.90
N VAL A 79 -2.02 3.54 -1.81
CA VAL A 79 -2.54 3.65 -0.43
C VAL A 79 -3.34 4.94 -0.23
N ILE A 80 -2.79 6.07 -0.66
CA ILE A 80 -3.46 7.39 -0.56
C ILE A 80 -4.72 7.43 -1.41
N SER A 81 -4.68 6.88 -2.61
CA SER A 81 -5.85 6.83 -3.49
C SER A 81 -6.97 6.01 -2.86
N LEU A 82 -6.65 4.85 -2.27
CA LEU A 82 -7.63 4.03 -1.54
C LEU A 82 -8.22 4.75 -0.33
N GLU A 83 -7.39 5.46 0.43
CA GLU A 83 -7.84 6.24 1.59
C GLU A 83 -8.77 7.41 1.18
N SER A 84 -8.38 8.17 0.16
CA SER A 84 -9.19 9.25 -0.43
C SER A 84 -10.51 8.73 -1.02
N MET A 85 -10.49 7.56 -1.68
CA MET A 85 -11.72 6.90 -2.15
C MET A 85 -12.60 6.48 -0.98
N ALA A 86 -12.04 5.93 0.09
CA ALA A 86 -12.83 5.55 1.27
C ALA A 86 -13.53 6.77 1.90
N GLU A 87 -12.83 7.90 1.99
CA GLU A 87 -13.36 9.14 2.54
C GLU A 87 -14.41 9.77 1.62
N SER A 88 -14.07 9.98 0.34
CA SER A 88 -14.92 10.67 -0.63
C SER A 88 -16.16 9.87 -1.05
N ARG A 89 -16.14 8.54 -0.88
CA ARG A 89 -17.28 7.65 -1.14
C ARG A 89 -18.06 7.32 0.12
N THR A 90 -17.77 7.97 1.25
CA THR A 90 -18.59 7.87 2.46
C THR A 90 -19.93 8.55 2.20
N MET A 91 -20.93 7.77 1.80
CA MET A 91 -22.31 8.24 1.79
C MET A 91 -22.91 7.97 3.17
N ASN A 92 -23.31 9.04 3.89
CA ASN A 92 -24.03 8.96 5.17
C ASN A 92 -25.49 8.49 5.00
N ARG A 93 -25.76 7.61 4.03
CA ARG A 93 -27.07 7.01 3.83
C ARG A 93 -27.13 5.70 4.61
N GLU A 94 -28.20 5.52 5.40
CA GLU A 94 -28.41 4.31 6.20
C GLU A 94 -28.44 3.04 5.33
N GLU A 95 -28.93 3.14 4.09
CA GLU A 95 -28.95 2.05 3.10
C GLU A 95 -27.53 1.53 2.81
N CYS A 96 -26.55 2.42 2.64
CA CYS A 96 -25.17 2.02 2.37
C CYS A 96 -24.48 1.36 3.56
N LYS A 97 -25.00 1.51 4.79
CA LYS A 97 -24.43 0.80 5.97
C LYS A 97 -24.75 -0.69 5.96
N LYS A 98 -25.86 -1.09 5.33
CA LYS A 98 -26.26 -2.50 5.18
C LYS A 98 -25.60 -3.16 3.98
N CYS A 99 -25.13 -2.37 3.02
CA CYS A 99 -24.45 -2.90 1.84
C CYS A 99 -23.10 -3.55 2.21
N ALA A 100 -22.96 -4.85 1.91
CA ALA A 100 -21.71 -5.59 2.12
C ALA A 100 -20.53 -5.06 1.29
N LEU A 101 -20.82 -4.26 0.26
CA LEU A 101 -19.85 -3.58 -0.59
C LEU A 101 -19.78 -2.08 -0.31
N ASN A 102 -20.09 -1.65 0.92
CA ASN A 102 -19.89 -0.27 1.34
C ASN A 102 -18.49 0.23 0.91
N PRO A 103 -18.39 1.29 0.09
CA PRO A 103 -17.12 1.72 -0.47
C PRO A 103 -16.07 2.07 0.59
N ARG A 104 -16.48 2.72 1.69
CA ARG A 104 -15.58 3.06 2.79
C ARG A 104 -14.96 1.80 3.39
N VAL A 105 -15.77 0.81 3.72
CA VAL A 105 -15.30 -0.47 4.28
C VAL A 105 -14.39 -1.20 3.29
N MET A 106 -14.80 -1.28 2.03
CA MET A 106 -14.06 -1.97 0.97
C MET A 106 -12.70 -1.33 0.71
N PHE A 107 -12.64 -0.02 0.50
CA PHE A 107 -11.39 0.68 0.19
C PHE A 107 -10.45 0.72 1.40
N LEU A 108 -10.96 0.84 2.63
CA LEU A 108 -10.12 0.67 3.83
C LEU A 108 -9.57 -0.76 3.96
N ALA A 109 -10.37 -1.77 3.64
CA ALA A 109 -9.91 -3.16 3.66
C ALA A 109 -8.81 -3.43 2.62
N LEU A 110 -8.90 -2.79 1.43
CA LEU A 110 -7.86 -2.82 0.41
C LEU A 110 -6.61 -2.05 0.86
N ARG A 111 -6.76 -0.86 1.42
CA ARG A 111 -5.66 -0.03 1.94
C ARG A 111 -4.87 -0.77 3.00
N ASN A 112 -5.54 -1.40 3.97
CA ASN A 112 -4.90 -2.18 5.00
C ASN A 112 -4.19 -3.42 4.42
N ALA A 113 -4.83 -4.12 3.48
CA ALA A 113 -4.17 -5.23 2.80
C ALA A 113 -2.91 -4.79 2.05
N MET A 114 -2.92 -3.61 1.39
CA MET A 114 -1.73 -3.09 0.70
C MET A 114 -0.56 -2.83 1.65
N LEU A 115 -0.84 -2.34 2.87
CA LEU A 115 0.17 -2.06 3.89
C LEU A 115 0.71 -3.34 4.58
N GLU A 116 -0.08 -4.40 4.62
CA GLU A 116 0.28 -5.64 5.31
C GLU A 116 0.90 -6.68 4.37
N ASP A 117 0.24 -6.95 3.23
CA ASP A 117 0.65 -7.96 2.26
C ASP A 117 0.07 -7.64 0.87
N ILE A 118 0.95 -7.22 -0.05
CA ILE A 118 0.58 -6.92 -1.44
C ILE A 118 -0.13 -8.10 -2.13
N SER A 119 0.23 -9.35 -1.80
CA SER A 119 -0.43 -10.54 -2.36
C SER A 119 -1.87 -10.67 -1.89
N GLU A 120 -2.12 -10.36 -0.61
CA GLU A 120 -3.47 -10.32 -0.04
C GLU A 120 -4.29 -9.16 -0.61
N PHE A 121 -3.65 -8.00 -0.84
CA PHE A 121 -4.28 -6.89 -1.56
C PHE A 121 -4.81 -7.34 -2.92
N TYR A 122 -3.99 -8.00 -3.75
CA TYR A 122 -4.43 -8.46 -5.07
C TYR A 122 -5.59 -9.45 -5.01
N LYS A 123 -5.57 -10.40 -4.07
CA LYS A 123 -6.67 -11.36 -3.87
C LYS A 123 -7.98 -10.64 -3.55
N ARG A 124 -7.94 -9.70 -2.61
CA ARG A 124 -9.11 -8.90 -2.22
C ARG A 124 -9.58 -7.98 -3.34
N PHE A 125 -8.64 -7.37 -4.06
CA PHE A 125 -8.93 -6.47 -5.16
C PHE A 125 -9.74 -7.18 -6.25
N ILE A 126 -9.29 -8.37 -6.68
CA ILE A 126 -10.01 -9.18 -7.68
C ILE A 126 -11.39 -9.56 -7.17
N LEU A 127 -11.50 -9.99 -5.90
CA LEU A 127 -12.78 -10.36 -5.30
C LEU A 127 -13.76 -9.19 -5.29
N TYR A 128 -13.32 -8.00 -4.89
CA TYR A 128 -14.17 -6.81 -4.86
C TYR A 128 -14.54 -6.34 -6.26
N ALA A 129 -13.62 -6.32 -7.22
CA ALA A 129 -13.91 -5.98 -8.61
C ALA A 129 -14.97 -6.90 -9.21
N GLN A 130 -14.89 -8.21 -8.96
CA GLN A 130 -15.90 -9.18 -9.39
C GLN A 130 -17.25 -9.00 -8.70
N LYS A 131 -17.26 -8.64 -7.41
CA LYS A 131 -18.52 -8.40 -6.68
C LYS A 131 -19.19 -7.12 -7.15
N VAL A 132 -18.44 -6.02 -7.28
CA VAL A 132 -18.93 -4.72 -7.75
C VAL A 132 -19.51 -4.83 -9.17
N SER A 133 -18.89 -5.61 -10.06
CA SER A 133 -19.40 -5.79 -11.43
C SER A 133 -20.69 -6.62 -11.53
N LYS A 134 -21.05 -7.33 -10.45
CA LYS A 134 -22.24 -8.21 -10.37
C LYS A 134 -23.32 -7.68 -9.43
N VAL A 135 -23.18 -6.46 -8.91
CA VAL A 135 -24.20 -5.87 -8.04
C VAL A 135 -25.48 -5.67 -8.86
N SER A 136 -26.54 -6.33 -8.43
CA SER A 136 -27.89 -6.20 -8.99
C SER A 136 -28.92 -5.73 -7.97
N ASP A 137 -28.55 -5.70 -6.69
CA ASP A 137 -29.39 -5.16 -5.61
C ASP A 137 -29.43 -3.63 -5.72
N ILE A 138 -30.64 -3.08 -5.81
CA ILE A 138 -30.91 -1.65 -5.98
C ILE A 138 -30.28 -0.85 -4.84
N GLU A 139 -30.35 -1.35 -3.59
CA GLU A 139 -29.81 -0.65 -2.42
C GLU A 139 -28.28 -0.53 -2.46
N CYS A 140 -27.58 -1.58 -2.92
CA CYS A 140 -26.13 -1.55 -3.09
C CYS A 140 -25.69 -0.83 -4.36
N THR A 141 -26.52 -0.84 -5.42
CA THR A 141 -26.16 -0.29 -6.74
C THR A 141 -25.79 1.19 -6.64
N GLU A 142 -26.60 1.98 -5.93
CA GLU A 142 -26.32 3.41 -5.78
C GLU A 142 -25.05 3.65 -4.93
N CYS A 143 -24.84 2.85 -3.89
CA CYS A 143 -23.65 2.93 -3.03
C CYS A 143 -22.35 2.59 -3.78
N THR A 144 -22.39 1.64 -4.72
CA THR A 144 -21.21 1.17 -5.46
C THR A 144 -21.03 1.82 -6.83
N LEU A 145 -21.93 2.72 -7.25
CA LEU A 145 -22.02 3.23 -8.61
C LEU A 145 -20.68 3.76 -9.15
N ARG A 146 -19.91 4.46 -8.31
CA ARG A 146 -18.59 5.03 -8.68
C ARG A 146 -17.42 4.09 -8.40
N SER A 147 -17.62 3.07 -7.56
CA SER A 147 -16.57 2.15 -7.16
C SER A 147 -16.00 1.35 -8.33
N GLY A 148 -16.79 1.09 -9.37
CA GLY A 148 -16.28 0.44 -10.59
C GLY A 148 -15.15 1.25 -11.25
N GLY A 149 -15.37 2.54 -11.46
CA GLY A 149 -14.35 3.44 -12.04
C GLY A 149 -13.13 3.61 -11.13
N ASP A 150 -13.36 3.71 -9.82
CA ASP A 150 -12.29 3.78 -8.83
C ASP A 150 -11.40 2.52 -8.87
N LEU A 151 -12.00 1.32 -8.96
CA LEU A 151 -11.25 0.06 -9.06
C LEU A 151 -10.47 -0.02 -10.38
N VAL A 152 -11.02 0.44 -11.51
CA VAL A 152 -10.27 0.54 -12.78
C VAL A 152 -9.06 1.45 -12.63
N TYR A 153 -9.22 2.61 -11.99
CA TYR A 153 -8.10 3.53 -11.74
C TYR A 153 -6.99 2.88 -10.90
N ILE A 154 -7.34 2.18 -9.82
CA ILE A 154 -6.38 1.45 -8.99
C ILE A 154 -5.68 0.33 -9.79
N HIS A 155 -6.42 -0.41 -10.62
CA HIS A 155 -5.84 -1.42 -11.51
C HIS A 155 -4.78 -0.80 -12.44
N ASP A 156 -5.08 0.34 -13.05
CA ASP A 156 -4.16 1.02 -13.96
C ASP A 156 -2.89 1.52 -13.24
N MET A 157 -3.02 2.01 -12.00
CA MET A 157 -1.87 2.35 -11.17
C MET A 157 -0.97 1.11 -10.93
N MET A 158 -1.58 -0.01 -10.55
CA MET A 158 -0.84 -1.26 -10.28
C MET A 158 -0.19 -1.82 -11.55
N GLU A 159 -0.85 -1.75 -12.70
CA GLU A 159 -0.27 -2.19 -13.97
C GLU A 159 0.90 -1.31 -14.42
N ARG A 160 0.80 0.02 -14.24
CA ARG A 160 1.94 0.92 -14.47
C ARG A 160 3.13 0.57 -13.59
N LEU A 161 2.89 0.31 -12.31
CA LEU A 161 3.93 -0.11 -11.37
C LEU A 161 4.56 -1.45 -11.78
N ARG A 162 3.74 -2.44 -12.14
CA ARG A 162 4.21 -3.76 -12.58
C ARG A 162 5.10 -3.67 -13.82
N ARG A 163 4.75 -2.80 -14.78
CA ARG A 163 5.58 -2.55 -15.97
C ARG A 163 6.92 -1.93 -15.59
N ARG A 164 6.92 -0.93 -14.70
CA ARG A 164 8.15 -0.32 -14.18
C ARG A 164 9.06 -1.33 -13.49
N LEU A 165 8.49 -2.17 -12.61
CA LEU A 165 9.23 -3.24 -11.96
C LEU A 165 9.89 -4.18 -12.98
N ARG A 166 9.20 -4.57 -14.05
CA ARG A 166 9.79 -5.44 -15.09
C ARG A 166 10.93 -4.78 -15.87
N THR A 167 10.84 -3.48 -16.14
CA THR A 167 11.91 -2.73 -16.81
C THR A 167 13.10 -2.45 -15.88
N GLU A 168 12.85 -2.38 -14.58
CA GLU A 168 13.84 -1.99 -13.56
C GLU A 168 14.42 -3.18 -12.78
N ALA A 169 13.84 -4.38 -12.89
CA ALA A 169 14.18 -5.60 -12.15
C ALA A 169 15.55 -6.22 -12.47
N GLY A 170 16.33 -5.64 -13.38
CA GLY A 170 17.74 -6.01 -13.55
C GLY A 170 18.60 -5.78 -12.31
N ASP A 171 18.15 -4.92 -11.37
CA ASP A 171 18.97 -4.43 -10.25
C ASP A 171 18.44 -4.77 -8.85
N PHE A 172 17.41 -5.63 -8.74
CA PHE A 172 16.80 -6.03 -7.45
C PHE A 172 17.20 -7.45 -6.98
N VAL A 173 18.09 -8.12 -7.72
CA VAL A 173 18.67 -9.44 -7.39
C VAL A 173 20.15 -9.27 -7.03
#